data_AF-A0A8D8C2U2-F1
#
_entry.id   AF-A0A8D8C2U2-F1
#
_cell.length_a   1.000
_cell.length_b   1.000
_cell.length_c   1.000
_cell.angle_alpha   90.00
_cell.angle_beta   90.00
_cell.angle_gamma   90.00
#
_symmetry.space_group_name_H-M   'P 1'
#
loop_
_entity.id
_entity.type
_entity.pdbx_description
1 polymer ?
#
loop_
_entity_poly.entity_id
_entity_poly.type
_entity_poly.pdbx_seq_one_letter_code
_entity_poly.pdbx_strand_id
1 'polypeptide(L)'
;MHGRTSNHDGRSPNRPQLWRPQTTTTPTTTITNVAQTRARDIVLVGLAMALLLAANVESKAPDHYYGREIGRINSFGHGVQGRVYAVDESTLFVKGFAYDGSAPDAFFWVGNSPRPSPEGYIIPYPEEYTGREPPALGAHENSDIILKLPMGKRIRDIRWLSVWCRRFTVDFGEIFIPPGLEVPKPRVLPEFKRLAHGLRSSNISILDAKTFYIPNLHYDGAGPDAYFWVGNGSEPNIMGIKVPNEIGSLEPLRGYQGEDIEIQLPGNLTMYDIDWLAVWCVEYRHNFGHVYIPKDLDIPPALGQTKIAVSRGGLWVDTLSIAIESRN
;
A
#
# COMPACT_ATOMS: atom_id res chain seq x y z
N MET A 1 -40.85 -16.56 -87.75
CA MET A 1 -41.01 -15.18 -88.24
C MET A 1 -39.67 -14.48 -88.09
N HIS A 2 -39.20 -13.90 -89.21
CA HIS A 2 -38.03 -13.04 -89.50
C HIS A 2 -37.00 -12.79 -88.38
N GLY A 3 -35.72 -13.13 -88.55
CA GLY A 3 -34.79 -12.65 -89.60
C GLY A 3 -34.14 -11.36 -89.08
N ARG A 4 -32.82 -11.18 -88.94
CA ARG A 4 -31.75 -11.26 -89.95
C ARG A 4 -30.41 -10.96 -89.24
N THR A 5 -29.38 -11.81 -89.35
CA THR A 5 -28.14 -11.66 -90.19
C THR A 5 -27.06 -10.76 -89.61
N SER A 6 -25.75 -10.97 -89.76
CA SER A 6 -24.90 -12.08 -90.25
C SER A 6 -23.46 -11.55 -90.28
N ASN A 7 -22.48 -12.46 -90.24
CA ASN A 7 -21.25 -12.56 -91.08
C ASN A 7 -20.18 -13.30 -90.24
N HIS A 8 -19.77 -14.56 -90.49
CA HIS A 8 -19.12 -15.16 -91.69
C HIS A 8 -17.91 -14.32 -92.15
N ASP A 9 -16.68 -14.81 -92.29
CA ASP A 9 -16.11 -16.07 -92.80
C ASP A 9 -14.71 -16.29 -92.14
N GLY A 10 -13.95 -17.38 -92.28
CA GLY A 10 -13.98 -18.49 -93.22
C GLY A 10 -12.87 -19.54 -92.94
N ARG A 11 -13.20 -20.75 -93.39
CA ARG A 11 -12.40 -21.87 -93.94
C ARG A 11 -10.89 -22.05 -93.62
N SER A 12 -10.63 -23.23 -93.02
CA SER A 12 -9.53 -24.22 -93.18
C SER A 12 -8.84 -24.27 -94.56
N PRO A 13 -7.61 -24.84 -94.77
CA PRO A 13 -7.38 -26.29 -94.57
C PRO A 13 -5.93 -26.83 -94.34
N ASN A 14 -5.85 -28.13 -93.93
CA ASN A 14 -4.80 -29.14 -94.26
C ASN A 14 -3.36 -28.94 -93.72
N ARG A 15 -2.57 -29.91 -93.25
CA ARG A 15 -2.50 -31.38 -93.36
C ARG A 15 -1.43 -31.93 -92.34
N PRO A 16 -0.97 -33.21 -92.32
CA PRO A 16 -1.10 -34.05 -91.12
C PRO A 16 0.22 -34.63 -90.54
N GLN A 17 0.03 -35.29 -89.38
CA GLN A 17 0.81 -36.36 -88.74
C GLN A 17 2.24 -36.08 -88.26
N LEU A 18 2.51 -36.44 -86.99
CA LEU A 18 3.51 -37.46 -86.64
C LEU A 18 3.41 -37.86 -85.15
N TRP A 19 3.12 -39.15 -84.96
CA TRP A 19 3.55 -40.09 -83.93
C TRP A 19 3.88 -39.63 -82.49
N ARG A 20 3.14 -40.20 -81.52
CA ARG A 20 3.40 -40.14 -80.06
C ARG A 20 4.54 -41.08 -79.63
N PRO A 21 5.20 -40.77 -78.51
CA PRO A 21 5.31 -41.77 -77.45
C PRO A 21 4.81 -41.24 -76.10
N GLN A 22 4.35 -42.17 -75.26
CA GLN A 22 3.71 -41.95 -73.96
C GLN A 22 4.71 -41.50 -72.88
N THR A 23 4.26 -40.62 -71.98
CA THR A 23 4.85 -40.45 -70.65
C THR A 23 3.75 -40.36 -69.59
N THR A 24 3.69 -41.44 -68.83
CA THR A 24 3.30 -41.63 -67.42
C THR A 24 2.83 -40.40 -66.64
N THR A 25 1.62 -40.50 -66.08
CA THR A 25 1.07 -39.58 -65.07
C THR A 25 1.55 -39.96 -63.67
N THR A 26 2.10 -38.99 -62.94
CA THR A 26 2.29 -39.03 -61.47
C THR A 26 1.72 -37.75 -60.85
N PRO A 27 1.16 -37.81 -59.62
CA PRO A 27 0.29 -36.78 -59.09
C PRO A 27 1.07 -35.58 -58.52
N THR A 28 0.52 -34.38 -58.69
CA THR A 28 1.00 -33.17 -58.03
C THR A 28 0.57 -33.18 -56.57
N THR A 29 1.50 -33.46 -55.66
CA THR A 29 1.30 -33.28 -54.22
C THR A 29 1.60 -31.83 -53.86
N THR A 30 0.58 -31.06 -53.50
CA THR A 30 0.72 -29.76 -52.85
C THR A 30 1.31 -29.97 -51.45
N ILE A 31 2.59 -29.64 -51.26
CA ILE A 31 3.20 -29.61 -49.93
C ILE A 31 2.81 -28.27 -49.29
N THR A 32 1.75 -28.28 -48.48
CA THR A 32 1.39 -27.15 -47.62
C THR A 32 2.44 -26.96 -46.52
N ASN A 33 2.85 -25.71 -46.32
CA ASN A 33 3.81 -25.24 -45.31
C ASN A 33 3.38 -25.59 -43.87
N VAL A 34 3.82 -26.73 -43.34
CA VAL A 34 3.62 -27.10 -41.92
C VAL A 34 4.60 -26.36 -40.98
N ALA A 35 5.70 -25.83 -41.51
CA ALA A 35 6.74 -25.16 -40.71
C ALA A 35 6.40 -23.71 -40.30
N GLN A 36 5.60 -23.00 -41.10
CA GLN A 36 5.27 -21.58 -40.85
C GLN A 36 4.18 -21.37 -39.80
N THR A 37 3.27 -22.32 -39.63
CA THR A 37 2.18 -22.26 -38.65
C THR A 37 2.71 -22.44 -37.22
N ARG A 38 3.64 -23.39 -37.01
CA ARG A 38 4.19 -23.66 -35.68
C ARG A 38 4.98 -22.48 -35.10
N ALA A 39 5.69 -21.72 -35.92
CA ALA A 39 6.48 -20.59 -35.45
C ALA A 39 5.61 -19.41 -34.96
N ARG A 40 4.47 -19.15 -35.64
CA ARG A 40 3.51 -18.12 -35.23
C ARG A 40 2.79 -18.50 -33.94
N ASP A 41 2.39 -19.76 -33.82
CA ASP A 41 1.71 -20.26 -32.62
C ASP A 41 2.64 -20.24 -31.40
N ILE A 42 3.93 -20.56 -31.56
CA ILE A 42 4.93 -20.47 -30.47
C ILE A 42 5.15 -19.02 -30.03
N VAL A 43 5.21 -18.06 -30.96
CA VAL A 43 5.37 -16.63 -30.62
C VAL A 43 4.12 -16.08 -29.94
N LEU A 44 2.92 -16.45 -30.39
CA LEU A 44 1.65 -16.05 -29.77
C LEU A 44 1.45 -16.65 -28.38
N VAL A 45 1.78 -17.93 -28.19
CA VAL A 45 1.75 -18.59 -26.86
C VAL A 45 2.80 -17.98 -25.94
N GLY A 46 4.00 -17.68 -26.45
CA GLY A 46 5.05 -17.01 -25.69
C GLY A 46 4.66 -15.59 -25.25
N LEU A 47 4.03 -14.81 -26.14
CA LEU A 47 3.54 -13.46 -25.81
C LEU A 47 2.37 -13.51 -24.81
N ALA A 48 1.46 -14.48 -24.96
CA ALA A 48 0.36 -14.68 -24.02
C ALA A 48 0.86 -15.11 -22.64
N MET A 49 1.86 -16.01 -22.55
CA MET A 49 2.50 -16.35 -21.28
C MET A 49 3.25 -15.17 -20.67
N ALA A 50 3.94 -14.34 -21.46
CA ALA A 50 4.61 -13.14 -20.98
C ALA A 50 3.61 -12.08 -20.46
N LEU A 51 2.44 -11.94 -21.11
CA LEU A 51 1.34 -11.10 -20.62
C LEU A 51 0.66 -11.67 -19.37
N LEU A 52 0.52 -13.01 -19.26
CA LEU A 52 0.01 -13.68 -18.06
C LEU A 52 1.01 -13.59 -16.89
N LEU A 53 2.32 -13.58 -17.15
CA LEU A 53 3.35 -13.36 -16.14
C LEU A 53 3.41 -11.89 -15.70
N ALA A 54 3.11 -10.94 -16.59
CA ALA A 54 3.02 -9.52 -16.24
C ALA A 54 1.73 -9.16 -15.49
N ALA A 55 0.66 -9.95 -15.64
CA ALA A 55 -0.62 -9.74 -14.94
C ALA A 55 -0.61 -10.24 -13.49
N ASN A 56 0.37 -11.05 -13.10
CA ASN A 56 0.51 -11.58 -11.74
C ASN A 56 1.63 -10.89 -10.96
N VAL A 57 1.74 -9.57 -11.06
CA VAL A 57 2.36 -8.80 -9.97
C VAL A 57 1.36 -8.78 -8.83
N GLU A 58 1.32 -9.89 -8.10
CA GLU A 58 0.64 -9.97 -6.82
C GLU A 58 1.36 -8.99 -5.91
N SER A 59 0.72 -7.84 -5.65
CA SER A 59 1.26 -6.75 -4.85
C SER A 59 1.26 -7.15 -3.39
N LYS A 60 2.07 -8.15 -3.04
CA LYS A 60 2.47 -8.37 -1.66
C LYS A 60 3.33 -7.18 -1.30
N ALA A 61 2.91 -6.39 -0.32
CA ALA A 61 3.78 -5.35 0.21
C ALA A 61 5.12 -6.01 0.59
N PRO A 62 6.26 -5.45 0.17
CA PRO A 62 7.56 -6.01 0.50
C PRO A 62 7.65 -6.20 2.01
N ASP A 63 8.33 -7.27 2.43
CA ASP A 63 8.62 -7.52 3.84
C ASP A 63 9.30 -6.26 4.38
N HIS A 64 8.53 -5.51 5.17
CA HIS A 64 8.82 -4.16 5.65
C HIS A 64 8.62 -3.03 4.62
N TYR A 65 7.36 -2.68 4.38
CA TYR A 65 6.96 -1.43 3.73
C TYR A 65 7.05 -0.23 4.69
N TYR A 66 7.79 0.81 4.30
CA TYR A 66 8.05 2.01 5.11
C TYR A 66 7.46 3.31 4.52
N GLY A 67 6.61 3.20 3.50
CA GLY A 67 6.11 4.33 2.73
C GLY A 67 6.92 4.59 1.45
N ARG A 68 6.73 5.77 0.86
CA ARG A 68 7.40 6.16 -0.38
C ARG A 68 8.85 6.55 -0.11
N GLU A 69 9.81 5.85 -0.71
CA GLU A 69 11.22 6.20 -0.55
C GLU A 69 11.53 7.58 -1.13
N ILE A 70 12.22 8.40 -0.34
CA ILE A 70 12.76 9.71 -0.75
C ILE A 70 14.24 9.55 -1.14
N GLY A 71 15.01 8.80 -0.36
CA GLY A 71 16.39 8.44 -0.69
C GLY A 71 17.32 8.37 0.52
N ARG A 72 18.64 8.47 0.28
CA ARG A 72 19.67 8.47 1.32
C ARG A 72 20.10 9.88 1.71
N ILE A 73 20.33 10.10 3.00
CA ILE A 73 20.92 11.35 3.49
C ILE A 73 22.34 11.49 2.94
N ASN A 74 22.62 12.65 2.36
CA ASN A 74 23.96 13.05 1.96
C ASN A 74 24.70 13.59 3.18
N SER A 75 25.82 12.96 3.54
CA SER A 75 26.56 13.28 4.77
C SER A 75 27.64 14.33 4.51
N PHE A 76 27.72 15.35 5.37
CA PHE A 76 28.75 16.38 5.34
C PHE A 76 29.65 16.36 6.58
N GLY A 77 29.23 15.67 7.65
CA GLY A 77 30.00 15.54 8.88
C GLY A 77 29.25 14.70 9.92
N HIS A 78 29.92 14.50 11.06
CA HIS A 78 29.34 13.89 12.25
C HIS A 78 28.68 12.52 12.07
N GLY A 79 29.14 11.77 11.07
CA GLY A 79 28.64 10.42 10.80
C GLY A 79 27.17 10.34 10.41
N VAL A 80 26.56 11.44 9.95
CA VAL A 80 25.13 11.48 9.61
C VAL A 80 24.82 10.48 8.50
N GLN A 81 23.90 9.55 8.73
CA GLN A 81 23.46 8.54 7.77
C GLN A 81 21.96 8.26 7.93
N GLY A 82 21.35 7.64 6.92
CA GLY A 82 19.97 7.15 6.99
C GLY A 82 19.31 7.05 5.61
N ARG A 83 18.23 6.29 5.53
CA ARG A 83 17.29 6.29 4.40
C ARG A 83 15.97 6.90 4.82
N VAL A 84 15.47 7.84 4.03
CA VAL A 84 14.27 8.61 4.35
C VAL A 84 13.11 8.15 3.47
N TYR A 85 11.95 7.98 4.10
CA TYR A 85 10.69 7.60 3.47
C TYR A 85 9.59 8.58 3.90
N ALA A 86 8.66 8.87 3.01
CA ALA A 86 7.41 9.54 3.32
C ALA A 86 6.36 8.49 3.73
N VAL A 87 5.91 8.56 4.98
CA VAL A 87 4.91 7.66 5.56
C VAL A 87 3.50 8.11 5.18
N ASP A 88 3.24 9.41 5.33
CA ASP A 88 1.97 10.08 5.00
C ASP A 88 2.23 11.57 4.66
N GLU A 89 1.19 12.42 4.65
CA GLU A 89 1.33 13.86 4.32
C GLU A 89 2.22 14.66 5.29
N SER A 90 2.45 14.18 6.50
CA SER A 90 3.10 14.90 7.60
C SER A 90 4.14 14.08 8.37
N THR A 91 4.37 12.82 8.00
CA THR A 91 5.27 11.92 8.72
C THR A 91 6.38 11.42 7.79
N LEU A 92 7.62 11.57 8.25
CA LEU A 92 8.81 10.98 7.64
C LEU A 92 9.30 9.81 8.50
N PHE A 93 9.83 8.77 7.87
CA PHE A 93 10.53 7.69 8.53
C PHE A 93 11.99 7.68 8.08
N VAL A 94 12.92 7.67 9.03
CA VAL A 94 14.36 7.57 8.79
C VAL A 94 14.85 6.23 9.28
N LYS A 95 15.17 5.34 8.35
CA LYS A 95 15.69 4.00 8.61
C LYS A 95 17.20 4.01 8.78
N GLY A 96 17.69 3.38 9.85
CA GLY A 96 19.12 3.22 10.13
C GLY A 96 19.83 4.56 10.26
N PHE A 97 19.22 5.49 10.99
CA PHE A 97 19.81 6.79 11.29
C PHE A 97 21.06 6.63 12.15
N ALA A 98 22.11 7.37 11.82
CA ALA A 98 23.31 7.48 12.64
C ALA A 98 23.75 8.94 12.74
N TYR A 99 24.30 9.33 13.88
CA TYR A 99 24.88 10.65 14.16
C TYR A 99 25.71 10.56 15.44
N ASP A 100 26.89 11.17 15.46
CA ASP A 100 27.85 11.01 16.57
C ASP A 100 27.48 11.75 17.87
N GLY A 101 26.49 12.64 17.84
CA GLY A 101 26.02 13.38 19.02
C GLY A 101 26.97 14.47 19.53
N SER A 102 28.05 14.78 18.81
CA SER A 102 29.11 15.67 19.31
C SER A 102 28.79 17.16 19.18
N ALA A 103 27.82 17.54 18.35
CA ALA A 103 27.47 18.96 18.20
C ALA A 103 26.56 19.44 19.34
N PRO A 104 26.76 20.68 19.81
CA PRO A 104 26.11 21.19 21.03
C PRO A 104 24.63 21.55 20.86
N ASP A 105 24.12 21.68 19.63
CA ASP A 105 22.78 22.23 19.34
C ASP A 105 22.27 21.74 17.96
N ALA A 106 22.29 20.42 17.74
CA ALA A 106 21.85 19.78 16.50
C ALA A 106 20.39 19.34 16.57
N PHE A 107 19.66 19.39 15.45
CA PHE A 107 18.26 18.98 15.36
C PHE A 107 17.93 18.38 14.00
N PHE A 108 16.83 17.63 13.93
CA PHE A 108 16.14 17.42 12.65
C PHE A 108 15.50 18.74 12.21
N TRP A 109 15.81 19.16 10.99
CA TRP A 109 15.53 20.49 10.48
C TRP A 109 14.91 20.40 9.10
N VAL A 110 13.85 21.17 8.84
CA VAL A 110 13.18 21.19 7.53
C VAL A 110 12.93 22.61 7.06
N GLY A 111 12.87 22.81 5.75
CA GLY A 111 12.54 24.11 5.19
C GLY A 111 12.18 24.05 3.72
N ASN A 112 11.83 25.21 3.16
CA ASN A 112 11.34 25.35 1.79
C ASN A 112 12.22 26.29 0.93
N SER A 113 13.38 26.69 1.45
CA SER A 113 14.41 27.37 0.69
C SER A 113 15.08 26.41 -0.31
N PRO A 114 15.83 26.90 -1.32
CA PRO A 114 16.54 26.04 -2.27
C PRO A 114 17.59 25.11 -1.65
N ARG A 115 18.08 25.41 -0.44
CA ARG A 115 19.03 24.61 0.35
C ARG A 115 18.78 24.81 1.85
N PRO A 116 19.21 23.88 2.72
CA PRO A 116 19.22 24.07 4.17
C PRO A 116 19.77 25.43 4.59
N SER A 117 19.04 26.08 5.49
CA SER A 117 19.35 27.43 5.94
C SER A 117 18.84 27.70 7.37
N PRO A 118 19.32 28.76 8.03
CA PRO A 118 18.88 29.14 9.38
C PRO A 118 17.37 29.39 9.51
N GLU A 119 16.67 29.70 8.40
CA GLU A 119 15.23 29.98 8.38
C GLU A 119 14.35 28.72 8.37
N GLY A 120 14.94 27.53 8.51
CA GLY A 120 14.17 26.29 8.64
C GLY A 120 13.47 26.15 10.00
N TYR A 121 12.80 25.03 10.15
CA TYR A 121 11.99 24.68 11.30
C TYR A 121 12.52 23.40 11.94
N ILE A 122 12.56 23.39 13.27
CA ILE A 122 12.86 22.17 14.04
C ILE A 122 11.69 21.20 13.89
N ILE A 123 11.98 19.94 13.59
CA ILE A 123 11.08 18.83 13.88
C ILE A 123 11.32 18.42 15.34
N PRO A 124 10.33 18.55 16.24
CA PRO A 124 10.48 18.08 17.62
C PRO A 124 10.81 16.59 17.66
N TYR A 125 11.89 16.25 18.37
CA TYR A 125 12.34 14.88 18.58
C TYR A 125 12.93 14.73 19.99
N PRO A 126 12.62 13.66 20.74
CA PRO A 126 11.67 12.59 20.42
C PRO A 126 10.21 13.08 20.31
N GLU A 127 9.32 12.29 19.67
CA GLU A 127 7.93 12.69 19.37
C GLU A 127 7.14 13.06 20.63
N GLU A 128 7.42 12.38 21.76
CA GLU A 128 6.70 12.56 23.03
C GLU A 128 7.05 13.89 23.72
N TYR A 129 7.99 14.66 23.18
CA TYR A 129 8.39 15.93 23.77
C TYR A 129 7.28 16.99 23.67
N THR A 130 6.77 17.45 24.82
CA THR A 130 5.68 18.42 24.91
C THR A 130 6.12 19.84 25.28
N GLY A 131 7.41 20.08 25.47
CA GLY A 131 7.92 21.40 25.83
C GLY A 131 7.99 22.36 24.63
N ARG A 132 8.31 23.63 24.91
CA ARG A 132 8.38 24.67 23.88
C ARG A 132 9.59 24.50 22.95
N GLU A 133 10.70 23.98 23.47
CA GLU A 133 11.96 23.86 22.73
C GLU A 133 12.52 22.44 22.90
N PRO A 134 12.51 21.61 21.85
CA PRO A 134 12.98 20.23 21.95
C PRO A 134 14.46 20.17 22.35
N PRO A 135 14.89 19.07 22.98
CA PRO A 135 16.30 18.87 23.30
C PRO A 135 17.14 18.77 22.02
N ALA A 136 18.41 19.14 22.13
CA ALA A 136 19.38 18.87 21.07
C ALA A 136 19.51 17.35 20.84
N LEU A 137 19.73 16.99 19.57
CA LEU A 137 19.88 15.61 19.13
C LEU A 137 21.11 14.98 19.78
N GLY A 138 20.91 13.86 20.47
CA GLY A 138 21.98 13.03 21.02
C GLY A 138 22.60 12.11 19.97
N ALA A 139 23.53 11.27 20.40
CA ALA A 139 24.12 10.25 19.52
C ALA A 139 23.08 9.19 19.12
N HIS A 140 23.16 8.74 17.88
CA HIS A 140 22.35 7.65 17.33
C HIS A 140 23.25 6.64 16.62
N GLU A 141 23.03 5.36 16.92
CA GLU A 141 23.70 4.24 16.26
C GLU A 141 22.64 3.35 15.61
N ASN A 142 22.49 3.46 14.29
CA ASN A 142 21.54 2.65 13.49
C ASN A 142 20.11 2.62 14.06
N SER A 143 19.59 3.79 14.43
CA SER A 143 18.25 3.95 15.01
C SER A 143 17.20 4.17 13.92
N ASP A 144 16.03 3.53 14.06
CA ASP A 144 14.87 3.81 13.20
C ASP A 144 14.02 4.91 13.84
N ILE A 145 13.74 5.99 13.11
CA ILE A 145 13.17 7.23 13.65
C ILE A 145 11.92 7.63 12.87
N ILE A 146 10.83 7.91 13.61
CA ILE A 146 9.64 8.55 13.08
C ILE A 146 9.72 10.05 13.39
N LEU A 147 9.55 10.86 12.35
CA LEU A 147 9.58 12.32 12.43
C LEU A 147 8.23 12.88 12.00
N LYS A 148 7.49 13.46 12.94
CA LYS A 148 6.24 14.17 12.65
C LYS A 148 6.52 15.63 12.41
N LEU A 149 6.15 16.13 11.23
CA LEU A 149 6.33 17.54 10.89
C LEU A 149 5.55 18.43 11.87
N PRO A 150 6.09 19.61 12.22
CA PRO A 150 5.44 20.53 13.15
C PRO A 150 4.07 21.00 12.61
N MET A 151 3.17 21.38 13.52
CA MET A 151 1.75 21.61 13.20
C MET A 151 1.52 22.48 11.96
N GLY A 152 0.69 21.97 11.05
CA GLY A 152 0.27 22.63 9.82
C GLY A 152 1.26 22.51 8.65
N LYS A 153 2.43 21.89 8.84
CA LYS A 153 3.36 21.58 7.74
C LYS A 153 3.06 20.21 7.15
N ARG A 154 3.22 20.09 5.84
CA ARG A 154 3.19 18.83 5.10
C ARG A 154 4.49 18.61 4.35
N ILE A 155 4.75 17.37 3.95
CA ILE A 155 5.90 16.99 3.13
C ILE A 155 5.93 17.80 1.83
N ARG A 156 4.77 18.06 1.23
CA ARG A 156 4.66 18.90 0.02
C ARG A 156 5.06 20.37 0.24
N ASP A 157 5.13 20.83 1.49
CA ASP A 157 5.41 22.22 1.86
C ASP A 157 6.91 22.43 2.22
N ILE A 158 7.72 21.36 2.19
CA ILE A 158 9.16 21.38 2.47
C ILE A 158 9.94 20.89 1.25
N ARG A 159 11.18 21.35 1.10
CA ARG A 159 12.11 20.97 0.03
C ARG A 159 13.24 20.07 0.50
N TRP A 160 13.53 20.05 1.79
CA TRP A 160 14.64 19.28 2.34
C TRP A 160 14.41 18.92 3.80
N LEU A 161 15.07 17.83 4.21
CA LEU A 161 15.31 17.43 5.60
C LEU A 161 16.83 17.48 5.84
N SER A 162 17.26 18.02 6.97
CA SER A 162 18.67 18.15 7.34
C SER A 162 18.88 17.81 8.82
N VAL A 163 20.09 17.35 9.16
CA VAL A 163 20.64 17.39 10.52
C VAL A 163 21.42 18.70 10.63
N TRP A 164 20.83 19.68 11.30
CA TRP A 164 21.33 21.05 11.32
C TRP A 164 21.79 21.45 12.71
N CYS A 165 23.00 22.01 12.82
CA CYS A 165 23.44 22.69 14.05
C CYS A 165 23.04 24.15 14.02
N ARG A 166 22.03 24.51 14.83
CA ARG A 166 21.54 25.89 14.93
C ARG A 166 22.61 26.84 15.46
N ARG A 167 23.37 26.44 16.49
CA ARG A 167 24.42 27.27 17.10
C ARG A 167 25.52 27.69 16.13
N PHE A 168 25.93 26.80 15.22
CA PHE A 168 27.01 27.08 14.27
C PHE A 168 26.52 27.39 12.86
N THR A 169 25.21 27.29 12.61
CA THR A 169 24.59 27.46 11.29
C THR A 169 25.21 26.54 10.23
N VAL A 170 25.45 25.28 10.60
CA VAL A 170 26.08 24.27 9.74
C VAL A 170 25.13 23.10 9.51
N ASP A 171 25.07 22.66 8.26
CA ASP A 171 24.40 21.44 7.85
C ASP A 171 25.37 20.25 7.94
N PHE A 172 25.00 19.22 8.68
CA PHE A 172 25.79 17.99 8.81
C PHE A 172 25.36 16.89 7.86
N GLY A 173 24.17 17.02 7.27
CA GLY A 173 23.71 16.14 6.22
C GLY A 173 22.27 16.41 5.85
N GLU A 174 21.98 16.28 4.56
CA GLU A 174 20.70 16.68 3.97
C GLU A 174 20.14 15.65 3.01
N ILE A 175 18.85 15.79 2.73
CA ILE A 175 18.20 15.17 1.58
C ILE A 175 17.12 16.11 1.05
N PHE A 176 16.99 16.19 -0.28
CA PHE A 176 15.92 16.94 -0.93
C PHE A 176 14.68 16.07 -1.13
N ILE A 177 13.51 16.67 -0.90
CA ILE A 177 12.22 16.06 -1.20
C ILE A 177 11.98 16.19 -2.72
N PRO A 178 11.75 15.07 -3.44
CA PRO A 178 11.49 15.11 -4.86
C PRO A 178 10.26 15.97 -5.17
N PRO A 179 10.31 16.85 -6.20
CA PRO A 179 9.14 17.60 -6.61
C PRO A 179 8.05 16.62 -7.11
N GLY A 180 6.81 16.84 -6.69
CA GLY A 180 5.70 15.97 -7.07
C GLY A 180 5.69 14.60 -6.38
N LEU A 181 6.42 14.43 -5.27
CA LEU A 181 6.35 13.21 -4.46
C LEU A 181 4.91 12.92 -4.04
N GLU A 182 4.37 11.82 -4.55
CA GLU A 182 3.10 11.27 -4.11
C GLU A 182 3.33 10.44 -2.84
N VAL A 183 2.72 10.89 -1.75
CA VAL A 183 2.80 10.23 -0.45
C VAL A 183 1.61 9.29 -0.26
N PRO A 184 1.78 8.18 0.48
CA PRO A 184 0.68 7.27 0.80
C PRO A 184 -0.42 7.97 1.60
N LYS A 185 -1.68 7.55 1.43
CA LYS A 185 -2.85 8.21 2.04
C LYS A 185 -3.88 7.22 2.58
N PRO A 186 -4.60 7.55 3.66
CA PRO A 186 -5.72 6.74 4.11
C PRO A 186 -6.74 6.48 3.00
N ARG A 187 -7.29 5.27 2.96
CA ARG A 187 -8.25 4.82 1.95
C ARG A 187 -9.64 4.71 2.56
N VAL A 188 -10.61 5.43 2.00
CA VAL A 188 -12.02 5.32 2.40
C VAL A 188 -12.69 4.20 1.62
N LEU A 189 -13.40 3.34 2.35
CA LEU A 189 -14.24 2.25 1.86
C LEU A 189 -15.72 2.61 2.11
N PRO A 190 -16.66 1.94 1.41
CA PRO A 190 -18.08 2.01 1.75
C PRO A 190 -18.38 1.49 3.17
N GLU A 191 -19.60 1.72 3.65
CA GLU A 191 -20.12 1.05 4.85
C GLU A 191 -20.19 -0.48 4.67
N PHE A 192 -20.36 -1.21 5.78
CA PHE A 192 -20.66 -2.64 5.72
C PHE A 192 -21.90 -2.92 4.88
N LYS A 193 -21.81 -3.93 4.01
CA LYS A 193 -23.00 -4.53 3.40
C LYS A 193 -23.89 -5.09 4.50
N ARG A 194 -25.11 -4.59 4.59
CA ARG A 194 -26.06 -4.95 5.66
C ARG A 194 -26.73 -6.28 5.32
N LEU A 195 -26.37 -7.36 6.01
CA LEU A 195 -26.94 -8.69 5.75
C LEU A 195 -27.78 -9.20 6.91
N ALA A 196 -27.29 -9.09 8.15
CA ALA A 196 -27.99 -9.59 9.32
C ALA A 196 -27.65 -8.80 10.59
N HIS A 197 -28.41 -9.05 11.66
CA HIS A 197 -28.10 -8.61 13.02
C HIS A 197 -27.92 -7.10 13.20
N GLY A 198 -28.62 -6.32 12.37
CA GLY A 198 -28.56 -4.86 12.40
C GLY A 198 -27.19 -4.27 12.05
N LEU A 199 -26.26 -5.07 11.50
CA LEU A 199 -24.90 -4.62 11.18
C LEU A 199 -24.93 -3.47 10.19
N ARG A 200 -24.36 -2.33 10.59
CA ARG A 200 -24.15 -1.15 9.75
C ARG A 200 -23.06 -0.27 10.35
N SER A 201 -22.48 0.59 9.53
CA SER A 201 -21.51 1.60 9.92
C SER A 201 -21.66 2.82 9.02
N SER A 202 -20.91 3.87 9.27
CA SER A 202 -20.58 4.86 8.24
C SER A 202 -19.47 4.31 7.33
N ASN A 203 -18.99 5.12 6.38
CA ASN A 203 -17.85 4.75 5.53
C ASN A 203 -16.63 4.40 6.39
N ILE A 204 -16.03 3.24 6.11
CA ILE A 204 -14.87 2.71 6.83
C ILE A 204 -13.60 3.35 6.26
N SER A 205 -12.58 3.58 7.09
CA SER A 205 -11.28 4.07 6.63
C SER A 205 -10.19 3.05 6.93
N ILE A 206 -9.36 2.74 5.94
CA ILE A 206 -8.05 2.11 6.14
C ILE A 206 -7.08 3.24 6.46
N LEU A 207 -6.61 3.31 7.71
CA LEU A 207 -5.71 4.36 8.17
C LEU A 207 -4.26 4.08 7.77
N ASP A 208 -3.86 2.82 7.86
CA ASP A 208 -2.53 2.32 7.50
C ASP A 208 -2.60 0.84 7.09
N ALA A 209 -1.45 0.22 6.84
CA ALA A 209 -1.32 -1.16 6.42
C ALA A 209 -1.94 -2.21 7.38
N LYS A 210 -2.39 -1.84 8.59
CA LYS A 210 -3.01 -2.74 9.56
C LYS A 210 -4.28 -2.21 10.24
N THR A 211 -4.52 -0.91 10.22
CA THR A 211 -5.57 -0.28 11.05
C THR A 211 -6.80 0.09 10.22
N PHE A 212 -7.96 -0.41 10.64
CA PHE A 212 -9.27 0.08 10.21
C PHE A 212 -9.84 1.05 11.25
N TYR A 213 -10.44 2.14 10.78
CA TYR A 213 -11.35 2.99 11.55
C TYR A 213 -12.78 2.78 11.05
N ILE A 214 -13.67 2.40 11.96
CA ILE A 214 -15.06 2.05 11.68
C ILE A 214 -15.96 3.00 12.48
N PRO A 215 -16.45 4.08 11.86
CA PRO A 215 -17.32 5.03 12.52
C PRO A 215 -18.76 4.53 12.61
N ASN A 216 -19.47 4.93 13.66
CA ASN A 216 -20.90 4.72 13.86
C ASN A 216 -21.33 3.25 13.73
N LEU A 217 -20.52 2.32 14.26
CA LEU A 217 -20.76 0.89 14.19
C LEU A 217 -22.01 0.52 14.99
N HIS A 218 -22.89 -0.27 14.39
CA HIS A 218 -24.01 -0.88 15.07
C HIS A 218 -24.04 -2.38 14.80
N TYR A 219 -24.39 -3.14 15.83
CA TYR A 219 -24.61 -4.59 15.78
C TYR A 219 -25.44 -4.98 17.01
N ASP A 220 -26.45 -5.82 16.84
CA ASP A 220 -27.41 -6.14 17.92
C ASP A 220 -26.84 -7.04 19.03
N GLY A 221 -25.68 -7.67 18.82
CA GLY A 221 -25.04 -8.58 19.79
C GLY A 221 -25.67 -9.97 19.87
N ALA A 222 -26.61 -10.31 18.98
CA ALA A 222 -27.37 -11.57 19.07
C ALA A 222 -26.64 -12.79 18.49
N GLY A 223 -25.52 -12.59 17.78
CA GLY A 223 -24.67 -13.68 17.31
C GLY A 223 -23.86 -14.28 18.47
N PRO A 224 -24.01 -15.58 18.78
CA PRO A 224 -23.38 -16.20 19.95
C PRO A 224 -21.85 -16.31 19.84
N ASP A 225 -21.33 -16.31 18.62
CA ASP A 225 -19.91 -16.54 18.33
C ASP A 225 -19.46 -15.65 17.15
N ALA A 226 -19.77 -14.35 17.25
CA ALA A 226 -19.51 -13.35 16.21
C ALA A 226 -18.19 -12.59 16.43
N TYR A 227 -17.44 -12.35 15.35
CA TYR A 227 -16.13 -11.71 15.38
C TYR A 227 -15.91 -10.76 14.23
N PHE A 228 -14.98 -9.81 14.39
CA PHE A 228 -14.33 -9.22 13.22
C PHE A 228 -13.50 -10.29 12.52
N TRP A 229 -13.65 -10.37 11.22
CA TRP A 229 -13.16 -11.48 10.41
C TRP A 229 -12.62 -10.95 9.09
N VAL A 230 -11.43 -11.39 8.72
CA VAL A 230 -10.78 -10.99 7.46
C VAL A 230 -10.33 -12.21 6.69
N GLY A 231 -10.18 -12.09 5.38
CA GLY A 231 -9.66 -13.19 4.59
C GLY A 231 -9.52 -12.82 3.13
N ASN A 232 -9.14 -13.82 2.35
CA ASN A 232 -8.92 -13.73 0.91
C ASN A 232 -10.06 -14.47 0.16
N GLY A 233 -10.25 -14.15 -1.11
CA GLY A 233 -11.26 -14.71 -1.98
C GLY A 233 -12.43 -13.76 -2.22
N SER A 234 -13.30 -14.17 -3.15
CA SER A 234 -14.40 -13.34 -3.64
C SER A 234 -15.48 -13.03 -2.59
N GLU A 235 -15.58 -13.83 -1.52
CA GLU A 235 -16.59 -13.64 -0.47
C GLU A 235 -16.06 -14.08 0.92
N PRO A 236 -16.59 -13.47 2.01
CA PRO A 236 -16.37 -13.93 3.38
C PRO A 236 -16.76 -15.40 3.57
N ASN A 237 -15.87 -16.15 4.21
CA ASN A 237 -16.03 -17.58 4.38
C ASN A 237 -15.33 -18.11 5.65
N ILE A 238 -15.50 -19.41 5.89
CA ILE A 238 -15.02 -20.11 7.10
C ILE A 238 -13.50 -20.09 7.29
N MET A 239 -12.72 -19.86 6.23
CA MET A 239 -11.25 -19.87 6.28
C MET A 239 -10.65 -18.50 6.63
N GLY A 240 -11.47 -17.51 6.99
CA GLY A 240 -10.96 -16.23 7.45
C GLY A 240 -10.25 -16.30 8.80
N ILE A 241 -9.71 -15.16 9.19
CA ILE A 241 -8.86 -14.95 10.36
C ILE A 241 -9.60 -14.01 11.30
N LYS A 242 -9.65 -14.39 12.58
CA LYS A 242 -10.22 -13.57 13.66
C LYS A 242 -9.37 -12.31 13.87
N VAL A 243 -10.01 -11.14 13.88
CA VAL A 243 -9.37 -9.86 14.20
C VAL A 243 -9.77 -9.44 15.62
N PRO A 244 -8.82 -9.03 16.48
CA PRO A 244 -9.15 -8.47 17.78
C PRO A 244 -10.07 -7.25 17.67
N ASN A 245 -10.96 -7.08 18.63
CA ASN A 245 -11.81 -5.90 18.72
C ASN A 245 -11.04 -4.66 19.21
N GLU A 246 -11.76 -3.57 19.48
CA GLU A 246 -11.18 -2.27 19.81
C GLU A 246 -10.37 -2.23 21.12
N ILE A 247 -10.56 -3.23 21.99
CA ILE A 247 -9.78 -3.41 23.23
C ILE A 247 -8.75 -4.53 23.13
N GLY A 248 -8.54 -5.08 21.93
CA GLY A 248 -7.61 -6.19 21.69
C GLY A 248 -8.15 -7.56 22.10
N SER A 249 -9.46 -7.70 22.34
CA SER A 249 -10.09 -8.97 22.72
C SER A 249 -10.42 -9.83 21.51
N LEU A 250 -10.26 -11.14 21.65
CA LEU A 250 -10.66 -12.18 20.69
C LEU A 250 -11.93 -12.94 21.14
N GLU A 251 -12.59 -12.45 22.19
CA GLU A 251 -13.89 -12.95 22.66
C GLU A 251 -15.04 -12.53 21.71
N PRO A 252 -16.20 -13.20 21.76
CA PRO A 252 -17.35 -12.84 20.94
C PRO A 252 -17.72 -11.36 21.08
N LEU A 253 -18.06 -10.73 19.96
CA LEU A 253 -18.41 -9.32 19.91
C LEU A 253 -19.67 -9.06 20.73
N ARG A 254 -19.59 -8.03 21.58
CA ARG A 254 -20.76 -7.39 22.19
C ARG A 254 -21.60 -6.68 21.14
N GLY A 255 -22.80 -6.25 21.53
CA GLY A 255 -23.56 -5.29 20.73
C GLY A 255 -22.86 -3.92 20.65
N TYR A 256 -23.09 -3.23 19.53
CA TYR A 256 -22.64 -1.87 19.24
C TYR A 256 -23.86 -0.99 18.93
N GLN A 257 -23.88 0.23 19.46
CA GLN A 257 -24.95 1.22 19.37
C GLN A 257 -24.42 2.59 18.89
N GLY A 258 -23.69 2.60 17.78
CA GLY A 258 -23.19 3.82 17.14
C GLY A 258 -21.82 4.26 17.64
N GLU A 259 -20.95 3.33 18.01
CA GLU A 259 -19.59 3.64 18.45
C GLU A 259 -18.63 3.82 17.27
N ASP A 260 -17.65 4.71 17.47
CA ASP A 260 -16.49 4.83 16.60
C ASP A 260 -15.36 3.97 17.18
N ILE A 261 -14.83 3.05 16.38
CA ILE A 261 -13.79 2.13 16.82
C ILE A 261 -12.62 2.07 15.84
N GLU A 262 -11.46 1.69 16.38
CA GLU A 262 -10.30 1.28 15.59
C GLU A 262 -9.98 -0.18 15.91
N ILE A 263 -9.71 -0.97 14.87
CA ILE A 263 -9.25 -2.36 15.00
C ILE A 263 -8.00 -2.57 14.15
N GLN A 264 -7.12 -3.45 14.62
CA GLN A 264 -5.86 -3.75 13.95
C GLN A 264 -5.77 -5.21 13.53
N LEU A 265 -5.27 -5.43 12.32
CA LEU A 265 -4.99 -6.78 11.81
C LEU A 265 -3.98 -7.52 12.71
N PRO A 266 -4.20 -8.81 12.99
CA PRO A 266 -3.35 -9.57 13.90
C PRO A 266 -2.02 -9.97 13.26
N GLY A 267 -0.99 -10.15 14.11
CA GLY A 267 0.31 -10.69 13.70
C GLY A 267 0.96 -9.90 12.56
N ASN A 268 1.40 -10.60 11.52
CA ASN A 268 2.06 -10.01 10.36
C ASN A 268 1.10 -9.71 9.20
N LEU A 269 -0.21 -9.89 9.40
CA LEU A 269 -1.20 -9.65 8.36
C LEU A 269 -1.29 -8.15 8.04
N THR A 270 -1.44 -7.82 6.76
CA THR A 270 -1.61 -6.45 6.27
C THR A 270 -2.83 -6.33 5.37
N MET A 271 -3.25 -5.10 5.06
CA MET A 271 -4.35 -4.83 4.13
C MET A 271 -4.10 -5.41 2.73
N TYR A 272 -2.84 -5.62 2.35
CA TYR A 272 -2.44 -6.20 1.07
C TYR A 272 -2.71 -7.72 1.00
N ASP A 273 -2.83 -8.38 2.16
CA ASP A 273 -3.01 -9.83 2.28
C ASP A 273 -4.49 -10.26 2.33
N ILE A 274 -5.42 -9.30 2.31
CA ILE A 274 -6.86 -9.54 2.49
C ILE A 274 -7.70 -8.96 1.35
N ASP A 275 -8.89 -9.52 1.19
CA ASP A 275 -9.88 -9.13 0.17
C ASP A 275 -11.12 -8.49 0.80
N TRP A 276 -11.38 -8.76 2.08
CA TRP A 276 -12.58 -8.29 2.77
C TRP A 276 -12.38 -8.21 4.28
N LEU A 277 -13.14 -7.31 4.90
CA LEU A 277 -13.41 -7.24 6.34
C LEU A 277 -14.89 -7.54 6.56
N ALA A 278 -15.21 -8.41 7.51
CA ALA A 278 -16.56 -8.86 7.80
C ALA A 278 -16.83 -8.92 9.32
N VAL A 279 -18.11 -8.95 9.68
CA VAL A 279 -18.56 -9.54 10.94
C VAL A 279 -19.12 -10.93 10.64
N TRP A 280 -18.47 -11.94 11.20
CA TRP A 280 -18.75 -13.35 10.90
C TRP A 280 -19.09 -14.12 12.17
N CYS A 281 -20.19 -14.87 12.15
CA CYS A 281 -20.50 -15.83 13.20
C CYS A 281 -19.92 -17.20 12.86
N VAL A 282 -18.97 -17.67 13.68
CA VAL A 282 -18.26 -18.93 13.46
C VAL A 282 -19.17 -20.13 13.70
N GLU A 283 -19.94 -20.12 14.79
CA GLU A 283 -20.88 -21.19 15.14
C GLU A 283 -21.88 -21.50 14.00
N TYR A 284 -22.51 -20.46 13.44
CA TYR A 284 -23.49 -20.61 12.35
C TYR A 284 -22.91 -20.48 10.94
N ARG A 285 -21.60 -20.22 10.81
CA ARG A 285 -20.92 -19.97 9.53
C ARG A 285 -21.65 -18.91 8.68
N HIS A 286 -22.05 -17.83 9.34
CA HIS A 286 -22.94 -16.83 8.75
C HIS A 286 -22.26 -15.47 8.69
N ASN A 287 -22.24 -14.88 7.49
CA ASN A 287 -21.78 -13.52 7.25
C ASN A 287 -22.85 -12.50 7.64
N PHE A 288 -22.62 -11.70 8.66
CA PHE A 288 -23.55 -10.65 9.09
C PHE A 288 -23.41 -9.37 8.25
N GLY A 289 -22.29 -9.25 7.55
CA GLY A 289 -22.01 -8.20 6.59
C GLY A 289 -20.52 -7.96 6.43
N HIS A 290 -20.14 -7.36 5.31
CA HIS A 290 -18.75 -7.19 4.92
C HIS A 290 -18.52 -5.96 4.03
N VAL A 291 -17.25 -5.59 3.91
CA VAL A 291 -16.75 -4.61 2.95
C VAL A 291 -15.55 -5.22 2.23
N TYR A 292 -15.39 -4.91 0.94
CA TYR A 292 -14.26 -5.36 0.13
C TYR A 292 -13.08 -4.39 0.22
N ILE A 293 -11.88 -4.96 0.19
CA ILE A 293 -10.61 -4.24 0.18
C ILE A 293 -10.16 -4.11 -1.29
N PRO A 294 -9.98 -2.88 -1.80
CA PRO A 294 -9.47 -2.68 -3.16
C PRO A 294 -8.02 -3.14 -3.26
N LYS A 295 -7.57 -3.54 -4.45
CA LYS A 295 -6.21 -4.06 -4.67
C LYS A 295 -5.17 -2.98 -4.98
N ASP A 296 -5.64 -1.83 -5.47
CA ASP A 296 -4.83 -0.64 -5.73
C ASP A 296 -4.66 0.21 -4.46
N LEU A 297 -4.00 -0.36 -3.44
CA LEU A 297 -3.74 0.35 -2.18
C LEU A 297 -2.41 1.11 -2.25
N ASP A 298 -2.48 2.44 -2.06
CA ASP A 298 -1.35 3.31 -1.72
C ASP A 298 -1.60 3.97 -0.35
N ILE A 299 -1.50 3.15 0.70
CA ILE A 299 -1.84 3.51 2.09
C ILE A 299 -0.58 3.63 2.95
N PRO A 300 -0.61 4.36 4.08
CA PRO A 300 0.53 4.47 4.98
C PRO A 300 1.00 3.11 5.52
N PRO A 301 2.31 2.94 5.79
CA PRO A 301 2.83 1.76 6.50
C PRO A 301 2.35 1.75 7.96
N ALA A 302 2.38 0.63 8.67
CA ALA A 302 1.99 0.57 10.09
C ALA A 302 3.22 0.57 11.02
N LEU A 303 3.87 1.72 11.20
CA LEU A 303 5.11 1.89 11.98
C LEU A 303 4.86 2.33 13.43
N GLY A 304 3.61 2.34 13.88
CA GLY A 304 3.21 2.87 15.19
C GLY A 304 2.92 4.38 15.20
N GLN A 305 2.87 5.02 14.03
CA GLN A 305 2.52 6.44 13.93
C GLN A 305 1.04 6.72 14.20
N THR A 306 0.18 5.73 13.95
CA THR A 306 -1.25 5.72 14.30
C THR A 306 -1.37 5.36 15.78
N LYS A 307 -1.65 6.36 16.62
CA LYS A 307 -1.93 6.11 18.04
C LYS A 307 -3.36 5.59 18.12
N ILE A 308 -3.53 4.33 18.53
CA ILE A 308 -4.86 3.81 18.89
C ILE A 308 -5.42 4.76 19.92
N ALA A 309 -6.52 5.44 19.59
CA ALA A 309 -7.28 6.18 20.57
C ALA A 309 -7.97 5.16 21.48
N VAL A 310 -7.21 4.56 22.40
CA VAL A 310 -7.82 3.95 23.59
C VAL A 310 -8.53 5.11 24.25
N SER A 311 -9.86 5.13 24.16
CA SER A 311 -10.71 6.06 24.89
C SER A 311 -10.16 6.14 26.31
N ARG A 312 -9.58 7.30 26.67
CA ARG A 312 -9.05 7.58 28.01
C ARG A 312 -10.22 7.50 28.99
N GLY A 313 -10.47 6.29 29.48
CA GLY A 313 -11.42 5.94 30.52
C GLY A 313 -10.78 4.89 31.41
N GLY A 314 -9.79 5.32 32.19
CA GLY A 314 -9.00 4.42 33.04
C GLY A 314 -8.09 5.20 33.98
N LEU A 315 -8.72 5.79 35.00
CA LEU A 315 -8.19 6.19 36.31
C LEU A 315 -6.67 6.37 36.44
N TRP A 316 -6.27 7.64 36.50
CA TRP A 316 -5.09 8.05 37.27
C TRP A 316 -5.33 7.67 38.73
N VAL A 317 -4.51 6.77 39.26
CA VAL A 317 -4.26 6.73 40.70
C VAL A 317 -2.92 7.42 40.89
N ASP A 318 -2.99 8.69 41.30
CA ASP A 318 -1.84 9.43 41.80
C ASP A 318 -1.28 8.68 43.01
N THR A 319 -0.11 8.06 42.86
CA THR A 319 0.72 7.74 44.03
C THR A 319 1.76 8.85 44.16
N LEU A 320 1.32 9.98 44.71
CA LEU A 320 2.20 10.86 45.47
C LEU A 320 2.73 10.06 46.66
N SER A 321 3.96 9.57 46.56
CA SER A 321 4.69 9.09 47.73
C SER A 321 5.00 10.29 48.63
N ILE A 322 4.16 10.46 49.65
CA ILE A 322 4.40 11.32 50.81
C ILE A 322 5.71 10.88 51.47
N ALA A 323 6.68 11.79 51.49
CA ALA A 323 7.81 11.73 52.40
C ALA A 323 7.28 11.89 53.83
N ILE A 324 7.38 10.83 54.65
CA ILE A 324 7.25 10.93 56.09
C ILE A 324 8.62 11.35 56.63
N GLU A 325 8.70 12.60 57.06
CA GLU A 325 9.77 13.09 57.91
C GLU A 325 9.43 12.71 59.36
N SER A 326 10.13 11.72 59.90
CA SER A 326 10.09 11.39 61.32
C SER A 326 11.07 12.29 62.08
N ARG A 327 10.54 13.26 62.85
CA ARG A 327 11.23 13.84 64.01
C ARG A 327 10.33 13.74 65.23
N ASN A 328 10.48 12.63 65.95
CA ASN A 328 10.73 12.57 67.40
C ASN A 328 10.99 11.12 67.79
#